data_AF-A0A6I3SPQ4-F1
#
_entry.id   AF-A0A6I3SPQ4-F1
#
_cell.length_a   1.000
_cell.length_b   1.000
_cell.length_c   1.000
_cell.angle_alpha   90.00
_cell.angle_beta   90.00
_cell.angle_gamma   90.00
#
_symmetry.space_group_name_H-M   'P 1'
#
loop_
_entity.id
_entity.type
_entity.pdbx_description
1 polymer ?
#
loop_
_entity_poly.entity_id
_entity_poly.type
_entity_poly.pdbx_seq_one_letter_code
_entity_poly.pdbx_strand_id
1 'polypeptide(L)'
;MADLNRANTYFANNVLHNEEWVTRDNSTRQRALLSAETQLYRVFRNYQPDIRPLPEEAVFEQALWLLGMDETVRKSEQGVKAVSVSGLSITMEGIRRISPEVIAILGRRVGRYAD
;
A
#
# COMPACT_ATOMS: atom_id res chain seq x y z
N MET A 1 4.86 -15.16 -0.47
CA MET A 1 5.46 -14.30 0.57
C MET A 1 6.42 -13.35 -0.09
N ALA A 2 6.12 -12.05 0.02
CA ALA A 2 6.94 -10.99 -0.57
C ALA A 2 8.33 -10.91 0.12
N ASP A 3 9.39 -10.89 -0.69
CA ASP A 3 10.77 -10.89 -0.24
C ASP A 3 11.30 -9.47 0.00
N LEU A 4 11.97 -9.26 1.14
CA LEU A 4 12.46 -7.94 1.56
C LEU A 4 13.55 -7.38 0.63
N ASN A 5 14.44 -8.22 0.11
CA ASN A 5 15.51 -7.77 -0.79
C ASN A 5 14.94 -7.37 -2.15
N ARG A 6 13.94 -8.10 -2.64
CA ARG A 6 13.19 -7.73 -3.85
C ARG A 6 12.45 -6.41 -3.65
N ALA A 7 11.80 -6.20 -2.51
CA ALA A 7 11.16 -4.93 -2.17
C ALA A 7 12.17 -3.78 -2.15
N ASN A 8 13.31 -3.95 -1.48
CA ASN A 8 14.38 -2.93 -1.44
C ASN A 8 14.88 -2.57 -2.84
N THR A 9 15.09 -3.57 -3.70
CA THR A 9 15.53 -3.36 -5.08
C THR A 9 14.45 -2.65 -5.90
N TYR A 10 13.19 -3.03 -5.73
CA TYR A 10 12.06 -2.40 -6.39
C TYR A 10 11.97 -0.92 -6.04
N PHE A 11 11.95 -0.58 -4.75
CA PHE A 11 11.83 0.80 -4.30
C PHE A 11 13.02 1.65 -4.71
N ALA A 12 14.24 1.13 -4.66
CA ALA A 12 15.44 1.87 -5.07
C ALA A 12 15.42 2.26 -6.57
N ASN A 13 14.80 1.43 -7.42
CA ASN A 13 14.86 1.61 -8.88
C ASN A 13 13.59 2.19 -9.49
N ASN A 14 12.43 1.99 -8.86
CA ASN A 14 11.13 2.26 -9.50
C ASN A 14 10.26 3.29 -8.75
N VAL A 15 10.56 3.58 -7.49
CA VAL A 15 9.70 4.44 -6.66
C VAL A 15 10.48 5.64 -6.16
N LEU A 16 10.14 6.82 -6.70
CA LEU A 16 10.83 8.08 -6.39
C LEU A 16 10.61 8.54 -4.95
N HIS A 17 9.38 8.41 -4.43
CA HIS A 17 8.98 8.87 -3.11
C HIS A 17 8.76 7.67 -2.19
N ASN A 18 9.85 7.20 -1.58
CA ASN A 18 9.88 5.98 -0.77
C ASN A 18 10.48 6.22 0.64
N GLU A 19 10.47 7.46 1.11
CA GLU A 19 11.10 7.86 2.38
C GLU A 19 10.54 7.07 3.57
N GLU A 20 9.23 6.83 3.57
CA GLU A 20 8.55 6.01 4.59
C GLU A 20 9.01 4.56 4.60
N TRP A 21 9.57 4.06 3.50
CA TRP A 21 10.23 2.75 3.47
C TRP A 21 11.67 2.86 3.98
N VAL A 22 12.46 3.78 3.42
CA VAL A 22 13.90 3.90 3.68
C VAL A 22 14.23 4.25 5.14
N THR A 23 13.35 4.98 5.83
CA THR A 23 13.54 5.39 7.23
C THR A 23 13.22 4.32 8.27
N ARG A 24 12.56 3.22 7.87
CA ARG A 24 12.11 2.15 8.78
C ARG A 24 13.12 1.02 8.88
N ASP A 25 13.11 0.31 10.00
CA ASP A 25 13.91 -0.89 10.20
C ASP A 25 13.35 -2.10 9.42
N ASN A 26 14.19 -3.11 9.20
CA ASN A 26 13.81 -4.30 8.43
C ASN A 26 12.64 -5.09 9.04
N SER A 27 12.51 -5.13 10.37
CA SER A 27 11.39 -5.83 11.02
C SER A 27 10.06 -5.12 10.73
N THR A 28 10.05 -3.78 10.80
CA THR A 28 8.87 -2.99 10.44
C THR A 28 8.53 -3.12 8.95
N ARG A 29 9.52 -3.05 8.05
CA ARG A 29 9.32 -3.29 6.60
C ARG A 29 8.73 -4.66 6.31
N GLN A 30 9.27 -5.71 6.94
CA GLN A 30 8.76 -7.07 6.76
C GLN A 30 7.31 -7.21 7.25
N ARG A 31 6.98 -6.61 8.40
CA ARG A 31 5.59 -6.61 8.91
C ARG A 31 4.65 -5.86 7.98
N ALA A 32 5.10 -4.76 7.37
CA ALA A 32 4.32 -4.03 6.39
C ALA A 32 4.03 -4.88 5.14
N LEU A 33 5.04 -5.59 4.61
CA LEU A 33 4.86 -6.53 3.49
C LEU A 33 3.83 -7.63 3.79
N LEU A 34 3.93 -8.26 4.96
CA LEU A 34 3.00 -9.32 5.36
C LEU A 34 1.58 -8.80 5.56
N SER A 35 1.46 -7.60 6.13
CA SER A 35 0.17 -6.93 6.32
C SER A 35 -0.48 -6.55 4.98
N ALA A 36 0.32 -6.01 4.06
CA ALA A 36 -0.08 -5.69 2.70
C ALA A 36 -0.55 -6.92 1.93
N GLU A 37 0.26 -7.99 1.90
CA GLU A 37 -0.08 -9.26 1.23
C GLU A 37 -1.41 -9.82 1.74
N THR A 38 -1.56 -9.89 3.08
CA THR A 38 -2.80 -10.35 3.73
C THR A 38 -3.99 -9.47 3.36
N GLN A 39 -3.82 -8.15 3.36
CA GLN A 39 -4.89 -7.21 3.04
C GLN A 39 -5.32 -7.35 1.57
N LEU A 40 -4.37 -7.45 0.64
CA LEU A 40 -4.66 -7.54 -0.78
C LEU A 40 -5.37 -8.85 -1.13
N TYR A 41 -4.96 -10.00 -0.60
CA TYR A 41 -5.67 -11.26 -0.85
C TYR A 41 -7.11 -11.26 -0.30
N ARG A 42 -7.38 -10.52 0.78
CA ARG A 42 -8.76 -10.36 1.30
C ARG A 42 -9.64 -9.51 0.37
N VAL A 43 -9.06 -8.50 -0.26
CA VAL A 43 -9.77 -7.53 -1.11
C VAL A 43 -9.95 -8.05 -2.53
N PHE A 44 -8.89 -8.60 -3.11
CA PHE A 44 -8.85 -9.10 -4.49
C PHE A 44 -8.97 -10.63 -4.51
N ARG A 45 -10.19 -11.10 -4.22
CA ARG A 45 -10.51 -12.54 -4.06
C ARG A 45 -10.28 -13.41 -5.31
N ASN A 46 -10.08 -12.79 -6.47
CA ASN A 46 -9.73 -13.46 -7.71
C ASN A 46 -8.26 -13.90 -7.76
N TYR A 47 -7.43 -13.44 -6.82
CA TYR A 47 -6.06 -13.90 -6.62
C TYR A 47 -6.00 -14.92 -5.49
N GLN A 48 -5.13 -15.92 -5.65
CA GLN A 48 -4.89 -16.98 -4.68
C GLN A 48 -3.39 -17.31 -4.68
N PRO A 49 -2.74 -17.45 -3.52
CA PRO A 49 -1.29 -17.61 -3.43
C PRO A 49 -0.71 -18.69 -4.35
N ASP A 50 -1.40 -19.83 -4.45
CA ASP A 50 -0.87 -21.00 -5.14
C ASP A 50 -1.30 -21.12 -6.61
N ILE A 51 -2.40 -20.46 -7.00
CA ILE A 51 -3.02 -20.61 -8.33
C ILE A 51 -2.81 -19.36 -9.18
N ARG A 52 -2.99 -18.19 -8.57
CA ARG A 52 -2.88 -16.89 -9.23
C ARG A 52 -2.37 -15.89 -8.20
N PRO A 53 -1.06 -15.93 -7.88
CA PRO A 53 -0.49 -15.05 -6.87
C PRO A 53 -0.64 -13.58 -7.29
N LEU A 54 -0.73 -12.71 -6.29
CA LEU A 54 -0.62 -11.28 -6.54
C LEU A 54 0.77 -10.94 -7.11
N PRO A 55 0.86 -10.01 -8.08
CA PRO A 55 2.12 -9.36 -8.42
C PRO A 55 2.79 -8.79 -7.18
N GLU A 56 4.10 -9.00 -7.04
CA GLU A 56 4.83 -8.56 -5.85
C GLU A 56 4.87 -7.03 -5.76
N GLU A 57 4.91 -6.34 -6.90
CA GLU A 57 4.89 -4.88 -7.00
C GLU A 57 3.64 -4.30 -6.32
N ALA A 58 2.48 -4.95 -6.47
CA ALA A 58 1.26 -4.52 -5.79
C ALA A 58 1.39 -4.66 -4.26
N VAL A 59 2.05 -5.73 -3.78
CA VAL A 59 2.31 -5.92 -2.34
C VAL A 59 3.27 -4.85 -1.84
N PHE A 60 4.31 -4.52 -2.60
CA PHE A 60 5.28 -3.47 -2.27
C PHE A 60 4.59 -2.11 -2.16
N GLU A 61 3.85 -1.70 -3.19
CA GLU A 61 3.12 -0.43 -3.21
C GLU A 61 2.09 -0.32 -2.07
N GLN A 62 1.40 -1.42 -1.74
CA GLN A 62 0.51 -1.43 -0.59
C GLN A 62 1.27 -1.32 0.74
N ALA A 63 2.44 -1.94 0.87
CA ALA A 63 3.24 -1.86 2.09
C ALA A 63 3.76 -0.44 2.34
N LEU A 64 4.26 0.22 1.29
CA LEU A 64 4.68 1.62 1.36
C LEU A 64 3.50 2.53 1.77
N TRP A 65 2.33 2.31 1.18
CA TRP A 65 1.10 3.04 1.54
C TRP A 65 0.74 2.89 3.02
N LEU A 66 0.78 1.67 3.56
CA LEU A 66 0.47 1.41 4.97
C LEU A 66 1.43 2.15 5.91
N LEU A 67 2.73 2.21 5.59
CA LEU A 67 3.71 2.93 6.40
C LEU A 67 3.44 4.44 6.44
N GLY A 68 3.09 5.06 5.30
CA GLY A 68 2.72 6.47 5.26
C GLY A 68 1.36 6.80 5.89
N MET A 69 0.45 5.82 5.91
CA MET A 69 -0.88 5.97 6.49
C MET A 69 -0.84 6.08 8.01
N ASP A 70 0.07 5.36 8.70
CA ASP A 70 0.28 5.53 10.15
C ASP A 70 0.71 6.96 10.51
N GLU A 71 1.58 7.58 9.72
CA GLU A 71 1.99 8.97 9.93
C GLU A 71 0.82 9.93 9.70
N THR A 72 0.03 9.69 8.64
CA THR A 72 -1.16 10.46 8.32
C THR A 72 -2.24 10.34 9.40
N VAL A 73 -2.52 9.13 9.90
CA VAL A 73 -3.47 8.88 11.00
C VAL A 73 -2.99 9.57 12.28
N ARG A 74 -1.70 9.49 12.62
CA ARG A 74 -1.14 10.24 13.76
C ARG A 74 -1.34 11.75 13.65
N LYS A 75 -1.13 12.34 12.46
CA LYS A 75 -1.39 13.76 12.22
C LYS A 75 -2.89 14.08 12.35
N SER A 76 -3.76 13.17 11.91
CA SER A 76 -5.22 13.31 12.09
C SER A 76 -5.63 13.33 13.56
N GLU A 77 -5.06 12.44 14.38
CA GLU A 77 -5.32 12.38 15.83
C GLU A 77 -4.84 13.65 16.54
N GLN A 78 -3.85 14.34 15.98
CA GLN A 78 -3.37 15.66 16.43
C GLN A 78 -4.26 16.83 15.95
N GLY A 79 -5.40 16.54 15.31
CA GLY A 79 -6.38 17.54 14.88
C GLY A 79 -6.15 18.13 13.50
N VAL A 80 -5.17 17.62 12.73
CA VAL A 80 -5.01 17.99 11.31
C VAL A 80 -6.19 17.41 10.53
N LYS A 81 -6.86 18.24 9.69
CA LYS A 81 -8.04 17.82 8.92
C LYS A 81 -7.78 17.61 7.43
N ALA A 82 -6.72 18.22 6.91
CA ALA A 82 -6.29 18.09 5.53
C ALA A 82 -4.77 18.30 5.44
N VAL A 83 -4.12 17.53 4.56
CA VAL A 83 -2.71 17.74 4.20
C VAL A 83 -2.64 17.94 2.69
N SER A 84 -1.89 18.94 2.25
CA SER A 84 -1.64 19.18 0.83
C SER A 84 -0.32 18.50 0.47
N VAL A 85 -0.38 17.45 -0.34
CA VAL A 85 0.82 16.77 -0.86
C VAL A 85 0.83 16.99 -2.37
N SER A 86 1.87 17.66 -2.87
CA SER A 86 2.06 17.94 -4.31
C SER A 86 0.85 18.62 -4.99
N GLY A 87 0.16 19.54 -4.29
CA GLY A 87 -0.98 20.30 -4.82
C GLY A 87 -2.32 19.57 -4.80
N LEU A 88 -2.35 18.31 -4.35
CA LEU A 88 -3.58 17.55 -4.11
C LEU A 88 -3.95 17.65 -2.62
N SER A 89 -5.10 18.25 -2.34
CA SER A 89 -5.68 18.29 -0.99
C SER A 89 -6.26 16.93 -0.65
N ILE A 90 -5.65 16.23 0.31
CA ILE A 90 -6.18 14.97 0.83
C ILE A 90 -6.94 15.26 2.13
N THR A 91 -8.27 15.10 2.08
CA THR A 91 -9.12 15.18 3.27
C THR A 91 -9.04 13.87 4.05
N MET A 92 -8.80 13.96 5.36
CA MET A 92 -8.64 12.77 6.22
C MET A 92 -9.94 11.98 6.47
N GLU A 93 -11.11 12.54 6.10
CA GLU A 93 -12.40 11.82 6.13
C GLU A 93 -12.52 10.70 5.08
N GLY A 94 -11.59 10.61 4.12
CA GLY A 94 -11.68 9.69 2.98
C GLY A 94 -10.44 8.81 2.75
N ILE A 95 -9.67 8.48 3.80
CA ILE A 95 -8.43 7.73 3.63
C ILE A 95 -8.71 6.37 2.97
N ARG A 96 -8.18 6.20 1.76
CA ARG A 96 -8.35 4.98 0.98
C ARG A 96 -7.54 3.86 1.61
N ARG A 97 -8.20 2.72 1.87
CA ARG A 97 -7.54 1.54 2.46
C ARG A 97 -6.56 0.84 1.52
N ILE A 98 -6.66 1.09 0.21
CA ILE A 98 -5.83 0.48 -0.83
C ILE A 98 -5.10 1.59 -1.59
N SER A 99 -3.80 1.39 -1.81
CA SER A 99 -2.94 2.30 -2.57
C SER A 99 -3.52 2.53 -3.97
N PRO A 100 -3.49 3.77 -4.50
CA PRO A 100 -3.82 4.05 -5.89
C PRO A 100 -2.99 3.21 -6.88
N GLU A 101 -1.70 2.99 -6.60
CA GLU A 101 -0.80 2.22 -7.47
C GLU A 101 -1.22 0.75 -7.55
N VAL A 102 -1.70 0.17 -6.45
CA VAL A 102 -2.28 -1.18 -6.46
C VAL A 102 -3.47 -1.26 -7.42
N ILE A 103 -4.31 -0.23 -7.47
CA ILE A 103 -5.44 -0.18 -8.41
C ILE A 103 -4.95 -0.02 -9.85
N ALA A 104 -3.87 0.71 -10.08
CA ALA A 104 -3.26 0.82 -11.40
C ALA A 104 -2.68 -0.53 -11.89
N ILE A 105 -2.03 -1.28 -10.99
CA ILE A 105 -1.42 -2.59 -11.27
C ILE A 105 -2.48 -3.68 -11.46
N LEU A 106 -3.45 -3.77 -10.54
CA LEU A 106 -4.42 -4.88 -10.50
C LEU A 106 -5.75 -4.57 -11.20
N GLY A 107 -5.98 -3.30 -11.53
CA GLY A 107 -7.28 -2.80 -11.95
C GLY A 107 -8.22 -2.50 -10.77
N ARG A 108 -9.36 -1.86 -11.08
CA ARG A 108 -10.40 -1.63 -10.08
C ARG A 108 -10.93 -2.97 -9.56
N ARG A 109 -11.23 -3.04 -8.27
CA ARG A 109 -11.96 -4.18 -7.68
C ARG A 109 -13.23 -4.40 -8.50
N VAL A 110 -13.34 -5.56 -9.15
CA VAL A 110 -14.56 -5.93 -9.85
C VAL A 110 -15.62 -6.19 -8.77
N GLY A 111 -16.45 -5.19 -8.52
CA GLY A 111 -17.67 -5.38 -7.75
C GLY A 111 -18.52 -6.41 -8.48
N ARG A 112 -19.09 -7.35 -7.74
CA ARG A 112 -20.13 -8.23 -8.24
C ARG A 112 -21.30 -7.32 -8.63
N TYR A 113 -21.37 -6.90 -9.89
CA TYR A 113 -22.66 -6.56 -10.49
C TYR A 113 -23.38 -7.90 -10.59
N ALA A 114 -24.20 -8.19 -9.58
CA ALA A 114 -25.26 -9.15 -9.73
C ALA A 114 -26.46 -8.36 -10.27
N ASP A 115 -26.98 -8.88 -11.38
CA ASP A 115 -28.28 -8.58 -11.99
C ASP A 115 -29.40 -8.36 -10.94
#